data_AF-A0A9C7SFD0-F1
#
_entry.id   AF-A0A9C7SFD0-F1
#
_cell.length_a   1.000
_cell.length_b   1.000
_cell.length_c   1.000
_cell.angle_alpha   90.00
_cell.angle_beta   90.00
_cell.angle_gamma   90.00
#
_symmetry.space_group_name_H-M   'P 1'
#
loop_
_entity.id
_entity.type
_entity.pdbx_description
1 polymer ?
#
loop_
_entity_poly.entity_id
_entity_poly.type
_entity_poly.pdbx_seq_one_letter_code
_entity_poly.pdbx_strand_id
1 'polypeptide(L)'
;MIFTLADTAAHFSPERFDKGWLLFADGRVTAPNIQRGGELITAVIPRAGSRPYRVYVRSRNEMNEITINGECSCAKKQNCEHVVAVLLQALDDQQALPDIGETTPPGIKTRKSPSLKIHQVLLYILQLDEESVL
;
A
#
# COMPACT_ATOMS: atom_id res chain seq x y z
N MET A 1 -2.50 -0.67 -12.35
CA MET A 1 -3.78 -1.11 -11.76
C MET A 1 -4.72 -1.65 -12.82
N ILE A 2 -5.51 -2.68 -12.50
CA ILE A 2 -6.50 -3.28 -13.42
C ILE A 2 -7.90 -2.66 -13.34
N PHE A 3 -8.17 -1.85 -12.31
CA PHE A 3 -9.43 -1.13 -12.12
C PHE A 3 -9.15 0.36 -11.91
N THR A 4 -10.19 1.18 -12.09
CA THR A 4 -10.15 2.64 -11.95
C THR A 4 -11.03 3.12 -10.79
N LEU A 5 -10.97 4.41 -10.50
CA LEU A 5 -11.88 5.06 -9.56
C LEU A 5 -13.35 4.92 -10.01
N ALA A 6 -13.61 5.04 -11.32
CA ALA A 6 -14.95 4.89 -11.89
C ALA A 6 -15.49 3.47 -11.69
N ASP A 7 -14.66 2.45 -11.93
CA ASP A 7 -15.03 1.05 -11.68
C ASP A 7 -15.35 0.82 -10.21
N THR A 8 -14.56 1.43 -9.31
CA THR A 8 -14.81 1.37 -7.86
C THR A 8 -16.12 2.08 -7.49
N ALA A 9 -16.41 3.25 -8.04
CA ALA A 9 -17.65 3.97 -7.75
C ALA A 9 -18.89 3.22 -8.28
N ALA A 10 -18.77 2.57 -9.45
CA ALA A 10 -19.86 1.81 -10.05
C ALA A 10 -20.19 0.52 -9.28
N HIS A 11 -19.18 -0.11 -8.66
CA HIS A 11 -19.33 -1.43 -8.03
C HIS A 11 -19.91 -1.38 -6.58
N PHE A 12 -19.93 -0.20 -5.95
CA PHE A 12 -20.40 -0.03 -4.57
C PHE A 12 -21.59 0.91 -4.49
N SER A 13 -22.45 0.72 -3.48
CA SER A 13 -23.55 1.67 -3.24
C SER A 13 -22.98 3.04 -2.81
N PRO A 14 -23.64 4.16 -3.16
CA PRO A 14 -23.15 5.51 -2.85
C PRO A 14 -22.82 5.69 -1.36
N GLU A 15 -23.70 5.23 -0.47
CA GLU A 15 -23.49 5.33 0.98
C GLU A 15 -22.21 4.61 1.47
N ARG A 16 -21.89 3.45 0.87
CA ARG A 16 -20.66 2.70 1.23
C ARG A 16 -19.44 3.37 0.65
N PHE A 17 -19.58 3.93 -0.55
CA PHE A 17 -18.51 4.66 -1.20
C PHE A 17 -18.13 5.89 -0.38
N ASP A 18 -19.12 6.71 0.03
CA ASP A 18 -18.91 7.91 0.84
C ASP A 18 -18.25 7.60 2.19
N LYS A 19 -18.71 6.56 2.88
CA LYS A 19 -18.09 6.10 4.13
C LYS A 19 -16.66 5.60 3.93
N GLY A 20 -16.40 4.90 2.83
CA GLY A 20 -15.06 4.44 2.47
C GLY A 20 -14.13 5.60 2.12
N TRP A 21 -14.64 6.61 1.43
CA TRP A 21 -13.92 7.84 1.11
C TRP A 21 -13.48 8.57 2.38
N LEU A 22 -14.36 8.69 3.38
CA LEU A 22 -14.01 9.28 4.66
C LEU A 22 -12.88 8.52 5.37
N LEU A 23 -12.91 7.19 5.35
CA LEU A 23 -11.85 6.36 5.95
C LEU A 23 -10.51 6.51 5.22
N PHE A 24 -10.54 6.62 3.90
CA PHE A 24 -9.38 6.90 3.07
C PHE A 24 -8.81 8.30 3.38
N ALA A 25 -9.66 9.32 3.36
CA ALA A 25 -9.26 10.71 3.65
C ALA A 25 -8.71 10.90 5.08
N ASP A 26 -9.20 10.13 6.05
CA ASP A 26 -8.71 10.12 7.44
C ASP A 26 -7.38 9.34 7.59
N GLY A 27 -6.83 8.79 6.51
CA GLY A 27 -5.54 8.06 6.51
C GLY A 27 -5.56 6.77 7.33
N ARG A 28 -6.75 6.16 7.51
CA ARG A 28 -6.91 4.93 8.31
C ARG A 28 -6.29 3.71 7.64
N VAL A 29 -6.21 3.71 6.32
CA VAL A 29 -5.57 2.65 5.54
C VAL A 29 -4.16 3.12 5.22
N THR A 30 -3.15 2.35 5.61
CA THR A 30 -1.75 2.68 5.32
C THR A 30 -1.13 1.58 4.49
N ALA A 31 -0.60 1.94 3.31
CA ALA A 31 0.16 1.10 2.40
C ALA A 31 -0.45 -0.31 2.17
N PRO A 32 -1.60 -0.42 1.49
CA PRO A 32 -2.11 -1.70 1.02
C PRO A 32 -1.04 -2.45 0.21
N ASN A 33 -0.92 -3.76 0.44
CA ASN A 33 -0.07 -4.60 -0.37
C ASN A 33 -0.79 -4.97 -1.66
N ILE A 34 -0.32 -4.42 -2.77
CA ILE A 34 -0.87 -4.59 -4.12
C ILE A 34 -0.05 -5.65 -4.85
N GLN A 35 -0.71 -6.70 -5.30
CA GLN A 35 -0.09 -7.81 -6.03
C GLN A 35 -0.72 -7.95 -7.42
N ARG A 36 0.06 -8.47 -8.37
CA ARG A 36 -0.39 -8.79 -9.74
C ARG A 36 -1.11 -7.62 -10.42
N GLY A 37 -0.52 -6.43 -10.33
CA GLY A 37 -1.08 -5.23 -10.95
C GLY A 37 -2.44 -4.79 -10.41
N GLY A 38 -2.89 -5.32 -9.26
CA GLY A 38 -4.18 -5.01 -8.66
C GLY A 38 -5.19 -6.16 -8.60
N GLU A 39 -4.85 -7.35 -9.10
CA GLU A 39 -5.75 -8.51 -8.98
C GLU A 39 -5.94 -8.97 -7.54
N LEU A 40 -4.94 -8.75 -6.69
CA LEU A 40 -5.02 -9.08 -5.27
C LEU A 40 -4.48 -7.90 -4.46
N ILE A 41 -5.31 -7.35 -3.59
CA ILE A 41 -4.94 -6.31 -2.64
C ILE A 41 -5.23 -6.81 -1.24
N THR A 42 -4.26 -6.66 -0.35
CA THR A 42 -4.42 -7.00 1.07
C THR A 42 -4.04 -5.83 1.94
N ALA A 43 -4.84 -5.54 2.96
CA ALA A 43 -4.59 -4.44 3.86
C ALA A 43 -4.99 -4.78 5.30
N VAL A 44 -4.36 -4.09 6.25
CA VAL A 44 -4.69 -4.16 7.67
C VAL A 44 -5.07 -2.76 8.13
N ILE A 45 -6.28 -2.61 8.63
CA ILE A 45 -6.79 -1.32 9.12
C ILE A 45 -6.73 -1.34 10.66
N PRO A 46 -5.87 -0.52 11.28
CA PRO A 46 -5.76 -0.44 12.73
C PRO A 46 -7.07 0.05 13.34
N ARG A 47 -7.43 -0.53 14.49
CA ARG A 47 -8.62 -0.15 15.25
C ARG A 47 -8.24 0.04 16.72
N ALA A 48 -8.53 1.21 17.27
CA ALA A 48 -8.25 1.48 18.68
C ALA A 48 -9.06 0.54 19.58
N GLY A 49 -8.40 -0.05 20.58
CA GLY A 49 -9.05 -0.90 21.58
C GLY A 49 -9.68 -2.19 21.04
N SER A 50 -9.31 -2.63 19.83
CA SER A 50 -9.87 -3.83 19.20
C SER A 50 -8.87 -4.46 18.22
N ARG A 51 -9.15 -5.67 17.77
CA ARG A 51 -8.36 -6.31 16.72
C ARG A 51 -8.46 -5.50 15.42
N PRO A 52 -7.37 -5.34 14.67
CA PRO A 52 -7.39 -4.62 13.40
C PRO A 52 -8.27 -5.38 12.39
N TYR A 53 -8.84 -4.65 11.44
CA TYR A 53 -9.57 -5.27 10.35
C TYR A 53 -8.59 -5.79 9.30
N ARG A 54 -8.80 -7.02 8.85
CA ARG A 54 -8.09 -7.60 7.71
C ARG A 54 -8.98 -7.50 6.50
N VAL A 55 -8.46 -6.89 5.44
CA VAL A 55 -9.17 -6.69 4.17
C VAL A 55 -8.42 -7.40 3.06
N TYR A 56 -9.15 -8.15 2.26
CA TYR A 56 -8.67 -8.85 1.09
C TYR A 56 -9.56 -8.47 -0.07
N VAL A 57 -8.98 -7.99 -1.16
CA VAL A 57 -9.72 -7.61 -2.36
C VAL A 57 -9.18 -8.38 -3.53
N ARG A 58 -10.07 -9.04 -4.26
CA ARG A 58 -9.78 -9.73 -5.51
C ARG A 58 -10.46 -8.98 -6.62
N SER A 59 -9.67 -8.53 -7.59
CA SER A 59 -10.17 -7.87 -8.78
C SER A 59 -9.80 -8.72 -9.99
N ARG A 60 -10.71 -8.81 -10.97
CA ARG A 60 -10.47 -9.48 -12.25
C ARG A 60 -10.96 -8.60 -13.38
N ASN A 61 -10.28 -8.68 -14.52
CA ASN A 61 -10.72 -8.10 -15.77
C ASN A 61 -11.07 -9.27 -16.71
N GLU A 62 -12.37 -9.51 -16.91
CA GLU A 62 -12.88 -10.54 -17.80
C GLU A 62 -13.69 -9.87 -18.91
N MET A 63 -13.30 -10.04 -20.17
CA MET A 63 -14.04 -9.54 -21.34
C MET A 63 -14.39 -8.04 -21.26
N ASN A 64 -13.47 -7.21 -20.76
CA ASN A 64 -13.64 -5.76 -20.61
C ASN A 64 -14.65 -5.35 -19.50
N GLU A 65 -15.00 -6.28 -18.61
CA GLU A 65 -15.76 -6.03 -17.39
C GLU A 65 -14.87 -6.25 -16.16
N ILE A 66 -14.87 -5.27 -15.25
CA ILE A 66 -14.10 -5.32 -14.01
C ILE A 66 -14.98 -5.86 -12.89
N THR A 67 -14.62 -7.02 -12.35
CA THR A 67 -15.28 -7.59 -11.17
C THR A 67 -14.42 -7.36 -9.94
N ILE A 68 -15.00 -6.83 -8.87
CA ILE A 68 -14.32 -6.54 -7.60
C ILE A 68 -15.01 -7.27 -6.46
N ASN A 69 -14.30 -8.18 -5.81
CA ASN A 69 -14.78 -8.93 -4.65
C ASN A 69 -13.90 -8.64 -3.43
N GLY A 70 -14.46 -7.93 -2.46
CA GLY A 70 -13.81 -7.60 -1.21
C GLY A 70 -14.33 -8.40 -0.03
N GLU A 71 -13.42 -8.97 0.73
CA GLU A 71 -13.64 -9.61 2.02
C GLU A 71 -13.00 -8.77 3.12
N CYS A 72 -13.71 -8.59 4.23
CA CYS A 72 -13.27 -7.81 5.38
C CYS A 72 -13.67 -8.53 6.66
N SER A 73 -12.80 -8.53 7.67
CA SER A 73 -13.10 -9.12 8.98
C SER A 73 -14.06 -8.29 9.85
N CYS A 74 -14.74 -7.28 9.30
CA CYS A 74 -15.75 -6.49 10.00
C CYS A 74 -17.10 -7.23 10.07
N ALA A 75 -18.07 -6.66 10.79
CA ALA A 75 -19.41 -7.25 10.94
C ALA A 75 -20.14 -7.45 9.60
N LYS A 76 -19.92 -6.57 8.62
CA LYS A 76 -20.54 -6.63 7.27
C LYS A 76 -19.93 -7.71 6.38
N LYS A 77 -18.72 -8.18 6.70
CA LYS A 77 -17.95 -9.25 6.02
C LYS A 77 -17.55 -9.00 4.55
N GLN A 78 -18.46 -8.59 3.67
CA GLN A 78 -18.20 -8.45 2.24
C GLN A 78 -18.50 -7.04 1.74
N ASN A 79 -17.70 -6.56 0.79
CA ASN A 79 -17.89 -5.29 0.06
C ASN A 79 -18.33 -4.11 0.94
N CYS A 80 -17.70 -3.98 2.11
CA CYS A 80 -17.96 -2.91 3.06
C CYS A 80 -17.16 -1.64 2.75
N GLU A 81 -17.44 -0.56 3.47
CA GLU A 81 -16.73 0.72 3.39
C GLU A 81 -15.20 0.59 3.55
N HIS A 82 -14.72 -0.38 4.33
CA HIS A 82 -13.28 -0.65 4.47
C HIS A 82 -12.65 -1.17 3.16
N VAL A 83 -13.39 -1.94 2.37
CA VAL A 83 -12.93 -2.42 1.06
C VAL A 83 -12.76 -1.23 0.13
N VAL A 84 -13.74 -0.32 0.10
CA VAL A 84 -13.65 0.92 -0.68
C VAL A 84 -12.43 1.73 -0.27
N ALA A 85 -12.23 1.96 1.04
CA ALA A 85 -11.08 2.72 1.53
C ALA A 85 -9.74 2.13 1.08
N VAL A 86 -9.64 0.80 1.06
CA VAL A 86 -8.45 0.07 0.58
C VAL A 86 -8.26 0.21 -0.93
N LEU A 87 -9.33 0.15 -1.71
CA LEU A 87 -9.28 0.36 -3.16
C LEU A 87 -8.83 1.78 -3.51
N LEU A 88 -9.35 2.78 -2.79
CA LEU A 88 -8.97 4.18 -2.96
C LEU A 88 -7.49 4.40 -2.61
N GLN A 89 -7.03 3.88 -1.48
CA GLN A 89 -5.62 3.95 -1.12
C GLN A 89 -4.72 3.25 -2.13
N ALA A 90 -5.15 2.10 -2.68
CA ALA A 90 -4.38 1.40 -3.69
C ALA A 90 -4.29 2.17 -5.01
N LEU A 91 -5.35 2.91 -5.40
CA LEU A 91 -5.33 3.78 -6.56
C LEU A 91 -4.39 4.98 -6.34
N ASP A 92 -4.45 5.61 -5.17
CA ASP A 92 -3.58 6.72 -4.77
C ASP A 92 -2.10 6.31 -4.76
N ASP A 93 -1.77 5.19 -4.11
CA ASP A 93 -0.40 4.64 -4.04
C ASP A 93 0.19 4.34 -5.43
N GLN A 94 -0.67 3.97 -6.40
CA GLN A 94 -0.25 3.64 -7.76
C GLN A 94 -0.16 4.88 -8.67
N GLN A 95 -0.92 5.93 -8.38
CA GLN A 95 -0.80 7.23 -9.04
C GLN A 95 0.37 8.05 -8.51
N ALA A 96 0.79 7.82 -7.26
CA ALA A 96 1.94 8.45 -6.61
C ALA A 96 3.31 7.95 -7.11
N LEU A 97 3.37 7.12 -8.17
CA LEU A 97 4.59 6.68 -8.82
C LEU A 97 4.62 7.19 -10.28
N PRO A 98 5.43 8.22 -10.57
CA PRO A 98 6.62 7.99 -11.41
C PRO A 98 7.86 8.82 -10.98
N ASP A 99 9.04 8.20 -10.90
CA ASP A 99 10.14 8.33 -11.89
C ASP A 99 11.45 7.70 -11.35
N ILE A 100 12.17 6.99 -12.21
CA ILE A 100 13.53 6.51 -11.93
C ILE A 100 14.47 7.66 -12.33
N GLY A 101 15.08 8.30 -11.33
CA GLY A 101 16.11 9.31 -11.55
C GLY A 101 16.87 9.64 -10.27
N GLU A 102 17.88 8.83 -9.95
CA GLU A 102 18.86 9.11 -8.90
C GLU A 102 19.69 10.36 -9.20
N THR A 103 19.80 11.27 -8.23
CA THR A 103 21.08 11.93 -7.88
C THR A 103 21.01 12.41 -6.42
N THR A 104 21.99 12.02 -5.60
CA THR A 104 22.01 12.14 -4.12
C THR A 104 22.72 13.45 -3.62
N PRO A 105 22.88 13.77 -2.30
CA PRO A 105 22.60 15.09 -1.70
C PRO A 105 23.84 15.72 -0.97
N PRO A 106 23.74 16.83 -0.17
CA PRO A 106 23.32 16.75 1.25
C PRO A 106 22.58 17.98 1.83
N GLY A 107 21.76 17.76 2.88
CA GLY A 107 21.20 18.83 3.73
C GLY A 107 20.00 18.42 4.60
N ILE A 108 20.28 17.94 5.82
CA ILE A 108 19.32 17.41 6.82
C ILE A 108 18.48 18.53 7.47
N LYS A 109 17.15 18.35 7.60
CA LYS A 109 16.39 18.47 8.88
C LYS A 109 15.15 17.55 8.91
N THR A 110 15.17 16.62 9.86
CA THR A 110 14.09 16.10 10.73
C THR A 110 12.65 16.48 10.32
N ARG A 111 11.72 15.56 10.02
CA ARG A 111 11.21 14.42 10.82
C ARG A 111 10.92 13.24 9.89
N LYS A 112 11.61 12.12 10.02
CA LYS A 112 11.47 10.97 9.12
C LYS A 112 11.83 9.71 9.86
N SER A 113 11.19 8.60 9.52
CA SER A 113 12.01 7.52 8.99
C SER A 113 11.18 6.63 8.06
N PRO A 114 11.49 6.65 6.76
CA PRO A 114 10.91 5.74 5.79
C PRO A 114 11.36 4.31 6.09
N SER A 115 10.52 3.35 5.72
CA SER A 115 10.83 1.92 5.78
C SER A 115 12.09 1.63 4.95
N LEU A 116 13.24 1.53 5.62
CA LEU A 116 14.53 1.25 5.01
C LEU A 116 14.60 -0.27 4.80
N LYS A 117 14.61 -0.71 3.54
CA LYS A 117 14.88 -2.10 3.17
C LYS A 117 16.33 -2.42 3.53
N ILE A 118 16.52 -3.07 4.68
CA ILE A 118 17.84 -3.52 5.14
C ILE A 118 18.23 -4.74 4.29
N HIS A 119 19.12 -4.55 3.32
CA HIS A 119 19.90 -5.65 2.76
C HIS A 119 21.15 -5.81 3.63
N GLN A 120 21.22 -6.92 4.36
CA GLN A 120 22.41 -7.30 5.12
C GLN A 120 23.46 -7.81 4.15
N VAL A 121 24.64 -7.18 4.11
CA VAL A 121 25.81 -7.70 3.40
C VAL A 121 26.97 -7.79 4.37
N LEU A 122 27.53 -8.99 4.47
CA LEU A 122 28.67 -9.33 5.30
C LEU A 122 29.95 -8.93 4.58
N LEU A 123 30.77 -8.06 5.18
CA LEU A 123 32.01 -7.57 4.58
C LEU A 123 33.20 -8.04 5.42
N TYR A 124 34.05 -8.87 4.82
CA TYR A 124 35.35 -9.27 5.37
C TYR A 124 36.43 -8.34 4.83
N ILE A 125 37.21 -7.74 5.73
CA ILE A 125 38.36 -6.91 5.37
C ILE A 125 39.62 -7.65 5.78
N LEU A 126 40.44 -8.00 4.78
CA LEU A 126 41.83 -8.43 4.97
C LEU A 126 42.68 -7.16 5.13
N GLN A 127 43.35 -7.04 6.28
CA GLN A 127 44.32 -6.00 6.53
C GLN A 127 45.69 -6.46 6.01
N LEU A 128 46.24 -5.71 5.05
CA LEU A 128 47.66 -5.76 4.72
C LEU A 128 48.34 -4.65 5.52
N ASP A 129 49.20 -5.06 6.42
CA ASP A 129 50.05 -4.19 7.20
C ASP A 129 51.47 -4.30 6.64
N GLU A 130 52.02 -3.21 6.13
CA GLU A 130 53.47 -3.07 6.01
C GLU A 130 53.86 -1.70 6.56
N GLU A 131 54.17 -1.72 7.86
CA GLU A 131 54.87 -0.69 8.61
C GLU A 131 56.10 -0.15 7.86
N SER A 132 56.14 1.18 7.82
CA SER A 132 57.31 2.01 7.52
C SER A 132 58.54 1.58 8.33
N VAL A 133 59.64 1.28 7.65
CA VAL A 133 60.97 1.29 8.27
C VAL A 133 61.79 2.42 7.67
N LEU A 134 62.20 3.31 8.59
CA LEU A 134 63.14 4.44 8.53
C LEU A 134 64.12 4.51 7.35
#